data_AF-A0A382FIJ6-F1
#
_entry.id   AF-A0A382FIJ6-F1
#
_cell.length_a   1.000
_cell.length_b   1.000
_cell.length_c   1.000
_cell.angle_alpha   90.00
_cell.angle_beta   90.00
_cell.angle_gamma   90.00
#
_symmetry.space_group_name_H-M   'P 1'
#
loop_
_entity.id
_entity.type
_entity.pdbx_description
1 polymer ?
#
loop_
_entity_poly.entity_id
_entity_poly.type
_entity_poly.pdbx_seq_one_letter_code
_entity_poly.pdbx_strand_id
1 'polypeptide(L)'
;MEESINYPPKNIWVALEEQSRNHYEREFLTPINTSVEKLKEVFINRTFYADDNEWLSDVAGLVFDLFEETGNEEHWMYPKEEFKKSYVTT
;
A
#
# COMPACT_ATOMS: atom_id res chain seq x y z
N MET A 1 44.39 -3.84 5.43
CA MET A 1 43.96 -3.17 6.67
C MET A 1 42.61 -2.55 6.35
N GLU A 2 41.53 -3.16 6.83
CA GLU A 2 40.20 -2.52 6.77
C GLU A 2 40.19 -1.42 7.81
N GLU A 3 40.04 -0.17 7.37
CA GLU A 3 39.74 0.94 8.26
C GLU A 3 38.36 0.68 8.87
N SER A 4 38.35 0.27 10.14
CA SER A 4 37.13 0.23 10.94
C SER A 4 36.62 1.66 11.07
N ILE A 5 35.63 2.01 10.24
CA ILE A 5 34.90 3.29 10.29
C ILE A 5 34.22 3.35 11.66
N ASN A 6 34.84 4.08 12.59
CA ASN A 6 34.33 4.25 13.93
C ASN A 6 33.24 5.32 13.90
N TYR A 7 32.00 4.90 13.65
CA TYR A 7 30.87 5.82 13.71
C TYR A 7 30.74 6.34 15.13
N PRO A 8 30.67 7.67 15.33
CA PRO A 8 30.48 8.23 16.66
C PRO A 8 29.19 7.66 17.27
N PRO A 9 29.17 7.41 18.60
CA PRO A 9 28.01 6.83 19.25
C PRO A 9 26.78 7.72 18.98
N LYS A 10 25.75 7.12 18.38
CA LYS A 10 24.49 7.80 18.12
C LYS A 10 23.91 8.30 19.44
N ASN A 11 23.44 9.54 19.45
CA ASN A 11 22.67 10.07 20.57
C ASN A 11 21.45 9.15 20.81
N ILE A 12 21.17 8.82 22.08
CA ILE A 12 20.07 7.92 22.48
C ILE A 12 18.74 8.35 21.85
N TRP A 13 18.49 9.66 21.76
CA TRP A 13 17.28 10.19 21.12
C TRP A 13 17.20 9.84 19.63
N VAL A 14 18.32 9.96 18.91
CA VAL A 14 18.41 9.61 17.49
C VAL A 14 18.20 8.10 17.29
N ALA A 15 18.77 7.27 18.17
CA ALA A 15 18.59 5.82 18.10
C ALA A 15 17.13 5.40 18.35
N LEU A 16 16.45 6.06 19.30
CA LEU A 16 15.04 5.80 19.59
C LEU A 16 14.11 6.27 18.46
N GLU A 17 14.37 7.44 17.88
CA GLU A 17 13.63 7.91 16.71
C GLU A 17 13.75 6.95 15.53
N GLU A 18 14.97 6.48 15.21
CA GLU A 18 15.19 5.49 14.17
C GLU A 18 14.50 4.16 14.45
N GLN A 19 14.54 3.68 15.69
CA GLN A 19 13.84 2.46 16.09
C GLN A 19 12.33 2.61 15.93
N SER A 20 11.75 3.75 16.32
CA SER A 20 10.33 4.03 16.14
C SER A 20 9.92 4.12 14.68
N ARG A 21 10.75 4.75 13.83
CA ARG A 21 10.50 4.83 12.38
C ARG A 21 10.56 3.44 11.74
N ASN A 22 11.59 2.65 12.06
CA ASN A 22 11.73 1.29 11.55
C ASN A 22 10.56 0.40 11.98
N HIS A 23 10.08 0.55 13.21
CA HIS A 23 8.91 -0.17 13.71
C HIS A 23 7.64 0.25 12.95
N TYR A 24 7.43 1.56 12.74
CA TYR A 24 6.30 2.06 11.97
C TYR A 24 6.32 1.56 10.51
N GLU A 25 7.48 1.63 9.86
CA GLU A 25 7.65 1.18 8.47
C GLU A 25 7.40 -0.34 8.33
N ARG A 26 7.86 -1.14 9.29
CA ARG A 26 7.69 -2.60 9.26
C ARG A 26 6.28 -3.06 9.61
N GLU A 27 5.74 -2.59 10.73
CA GLU A 27 4.49 -3.13 11.26
C GLU A 27 3.26 -2.54 10.57
N PHE A 28 3.35 -1.30 10.08
CA PHE A 28 2.19 -0.59 9.52
C PHE A 28 2.30 -0.37 8.02
N LEU A 29 3.44 0.10 7.49
CA LEU A 29 3.56 0.42 6.06
C LEU A 29 3.85 -0.78 5.16
N THR A 30 4.55 -1.80 5.66
CA THR A 30 4.95 -2.98 4.85
C THR A 30 3.74 -3.82 4.39
N PRO A 31 2.73 -4.10 5.24
CA PRO A 31 1.49 -4.78 4.80
C PRO A 31 0.78 -3.99 3.70
N ILE A 32 0.54 -2.69 3.94
CA ILE A 32 -0.12 -1.78 2.98
C ILE A 32 0.63 -1.77 1.64
N ASN A 33 1.96 -1.63 1.65
CA ASN A 33 2.76 -1.64 0.44
C ASN A 33 2.63 -2.96 -0.32
N THR A 34 2.57 -4.09 0.38
CA THR A 34 2.41 -5.40 -0.25
C THR A 34 1.06 -5.52 -0.95
N SER A 35 -0.01 -5.07 -0.30
CA SER A 35 -1.38 -5.08 -0.84
C SER A 35 -1.52 -4.11 -2.03
N VAL A 36 -0.86 -2.94 -1.99
CA VAL A 36 -0.79 -2.02 -3.14
C VAL A 36 -0.04 -2.62 -4.33
N GLU A 37 1.08 -3.30 -4.11
CA GLU A 37 1.83 -3.94 -5.21
C GLU A 37 1.02 -5.06 -5.86
N LYS A 38 0.34 -5.91 -5.06
CA LYS A 38 -0.59 -6.93 -5.58
C LYS A 38 -1.72 -6.31 -6.41
N LEU A 39 -2.28 -5.19 -5.94
CA LEU A 39 -3.33 -4.49 -6.68
C LEU A 39 -2.82 -4.02 -8.05
N LYS A 40 -1.62 -3.43 -8.11
CA LYS A 40 -0.98 -3.05 -9.39
C LYS A 40 -0.77 -4.25 -10.30
N GLU A 41 -0.33 -5.38 -9.78
CA GLU A 41 -0.16 -6.62 -10.55
C GLU A 41 -1.50 -7.08 -11.15
N VAL A 42 -2.58 -7.08 -10.37
CA VAL A 42 -3.93 -7.43 -10.86
C VAL A 42 -4.40 -6.46 -11.95
N PHE A 43 -4.11 -5.16 -11.83
CA PHE A 43 -4.44 -4.19 -12.88
C PHE A 43 -3.67 -4.44 -14.18
N ILE A 44 -2.36 -4.71 -14.09
CA ILE A 44 -1.51 -4.97 -15.27
C ILE A 44 -1.91 -6.29 -15.93
N ASN A 45 -2.28 -7.28 -15.14
CA ASN A 45 -2.60 -8.63 -15.60
C ASN A 45 -4.07 -8.80 -16.00
N ARG A 46 -4.86 -7.72 -16.17
CA ARG A 46 -6.26 -7.79 -16.60
C ARG A 46 -6.49 -8.72 -17.80
N THR A 47 -5.55 -8.75 -18.75
CA THR A 47 -5.66 -9.58 -19.97
C THR A 47 -5.59 -11.09 -19.73
N PHE A 48 -5.16 -11.53 -18.55
CA PHE A 48 -5.10 -12.94 -18.16
C PHE A 48 -6.40 -13.45 -17.53
N TYR A 49 -7.32 -12.55 -17.19
CA TYR A 49 -8.64 -12.90 -16.67
C TYR A 49 -9.57 -13.30 -17.82
N ALA A 50 -10.35 -14.35 -17.61
CA ALA A 50 -11.27 -14.85 -18.61
C ALA A 50 -12.53 -13.96 -18.71
N ASP A 51 -12.90 -13.31 -17.60
CA ASP A 51 -14.09 -12.47 -17.49
C ASP A 51 -13.81 -11.23 -16.62
N ASP A 52 -14.46 -10.11 -16.97
CA ASP A 52 -14.28 -8.85 -16.23
C ASP A 52 -14.85 -8.92 -14.81
N ASN A 53 -15.84 -9.78 -14.51
CA ASN A 53 -16.36 -9.93 -13.15
C ASN A 53 -15.40 -10.69 -12.24
N GLU A 54 -14.65 -11.65 -12.79
CA GLU A 54 -13.59 -12.36 -12.07
C GLU A 54 -12.48 -11.39 -11.67
N TRP A 55 -12.02 -10.58 -12.64
CA TRP A 55 -11.04 -9.53 -12.40
C TRP A 55 -11.51 -8.49 -11.36
N LEU A 56 -12.76 -8.01 -11.48
CA LEU A 56 -13.33 -7.04 -10.55
C LEU A 56 -13.48 -7.62 -9.14
N SER A 57 -13.73 -8.92 -9.00
CA SER A 57 -13.83 -9.59 -7.70
C SER A 57 -12.46 -9.61 -6.99
N ASP A 58 -11.39 -9.92 -7.71
CA ASP A 58 -10.02 -9.88 -7.17
C ASP A 58 -9.59 -8.46 -6.78
N VAL A 59 -9.90 -7.47 -7.63
CA VAL A 59 -9.66 -6.05 -7.32
C VAL A 59 -10.43 -5.63 -6.06
N ALA A 60 -11.69 -6.01 -5.93
CA ALA A 60 -12.51 -5.67 -4.78
C ALA A 60 -11.97 -6.29 -3.49
N GLY A 61 -11.50 -7.54 -3.54
CA GLY A 61 -10.86 -8.21 -2.40
C GLY A 61 -9.60 -7.49 -1.92
N LEU A 62 -8.68 -7.15 -2.83
CA LEU A 62 -7.44 -6.45 -2.48
C LEU A 62 -7.68 -5.02 -1.96
N VAL A 63 -8.70 -4.35 -2.50
CA VAL A 63 -9.12 -3.03 -2.00
C VAL A 63 -9.73 -3.16 -0.59
N PHE A 64 -10.44 -4.25 -0.31
CA PHE A 64 -10.97 -4.54 1.02
C PHE A 64 -9.84 -4.83 2.03
N ASP A 65 -8.86 -5.65 1.67
CA ASP A 65 -7.70 -5.92 2.53
C ASP A 65 -6.95 -4.61 2.87
N LEU A 66 -6.77 -3.72 1.89
CA LEU A 66 -6.20 -2.39 2.11
C LEU A 66 -7.03 -1.54 3.08
N PHE A 67 -8.36 -1.68 3.09
CA PHE A 67 -9.21 -0.99 4.05
C PHE A 67 -8.99 -1.49 5.47
N GLU A 68 -8.92 -2.81 5.66
CA GLU A 68 -8.67 -3.40 6.98
C GLU A 68 -7.27 -3.04 7.49
N GLU A 69 -6.24 -3.07 6.62
CA GLU A 69 -4.85 -2.76 6.97
C GLU A 69 -4.62 -1.29 7.31
N THR A 70 -5.36 -0.37 6.68
CA THR A 70 -5.20 1.08 6.91
C THR A 70 -6.03 1.62 8.07
N GLY A 71 -6.99 0.84 8.58
CA GLY A 71 -7.89 1.25 9.68
C GLY A 71 -8.67 2.53 9.38
N ASN A 72 -8.84 2.87 8.11
CA ASN A 72 -9.39 4.15 7.69
C ASN A 72 -10.91 4.02 7.48
N GLU A 73 -11.66 4.23 8.56
CA GLU A 73 -13.13 4.11 8.63
C GLU A 73 -13.88 5.12 7.73
N GLU A 74 -13.21 6.15 7.20
CA GLU A 74 -13.83 7.27 6.47
C GLU A 74 -13.68 7.23 4.93
N HIS A 75 -13.18 6.15 4.33
CA HIS A 75 -13.08 6.10 2.87
C HIS A 75 -14.41 5.74 2.19
N TRP A 76 -15.15 6.80 1.81
CA TRP A 76 -16.31 6.78 0.94
C TRP A 76 -16.04 5.92 -0.30
N MET A 77 -16.51 4.68 -0.28
CA MET A 77 -16.52 3.74 -1.40
C MET A 77 -17.54 4.13 -2.48
N TYR A 78 -17.83 5.43 -2.62
CA TYR A 78 -18.53 5.97 -3.76
C TYR A 78 -17.49 6.42 -4.77
N PRO A 79 -17.59 6.00 -6.03
CA PRO A 79 -16.80 6.65 -7.07
C PRO A 79 -17.12 8.13 -6.98
N LYS A 80 -16.10 8.97 -6.72
CA LYS A 80 -16.24 10.43 -6.73
C LYS A 80 -17.02 10.79 -7.99
N GLU A 81 -17.95 11.75 -7.91
CA GLU A 81 -18.76 12.11 -9.09
C GLU A 81 -17.91 12.36 -10.34
N GLU A 82 -16.69 12.85 -10.15
CA GLU A 82 -15.67 13.06 -11.18
C GLU A 82 -15.30 11.76 -11.92
N PHE A 83 -15.17 10.63 -11.21
CA PHE A 83 -14.89 9.30 -11.77
C PHE A 83 -16.12 8.70 -12.48
N LYS A 84 -17.34 8.99 -12.00
CA LYS A 84 -18.57 8.57 -12.72
C LYS A 84 -18.75 9.34 -14.02
N LYS A 85 -18.46 10.64 -14.01
CA LYS A 85 -18.59 11.50 -15.20
C LYS A 85 -17.61 11.11 -16.31
N SER A 86 -16.41 10.60 -15.99
CA SER A 86 -15.43 10.17 -17.01
C SER A 86 -15.81 8.91 -17.77
N TYR A 87 -16.67 8.04 -17.22
CA TYR A 87 -17.12 6.80 -17.89
C TYR A 87 -18.43 6.97 -18.67
N VAL A 88 -19.21 8.03 -18.42
CA VAL A 88 -20.55 8.20 -18.98
C VAL A 88 -20.58 9.18 -20.16
N THR A 89 -19.55 9.99 -20.37
CA THR A 89 -19.41 10.78 -21.62
C THR A 89 -18.69 9.98 -22.69
N THR A 90 -19.45 9.11 -23.37
CA THR A 90 -19.21 8.73 -24.77
C THR A 90 -20.40 9.19 -25.60
#